data_AF-A0AAU8JVS0-F1
#
_entry.id   AF-A0AAU8JVS0-F1
#
_cell.length_a   1.000
_cell.length_b   1.000
_cell.length_c   1.000
_cell.angle_alpha   90.00
_cell.angle_beta   90.00
_cell.angle_gamma   90.00
#
_symmetry.space_group_name_H-M   'P 1'
#
loop_
_entity.id
_entity.type
_entity.pdbx_description
1 polymer ?
#
loop_
_entity_poly.entity_id
_entity_poly.type
_entity_poly.pdbx_seq_one_letter_code
_entity_poly.pdbx_strand_id
1 'polypeptide(L)'
;MGMRTELPWTTGRKAPAALLAVLGLLAAGLTLALLGGGRSPAAGPAPTASRSTPAGPEQVDLAERVAAYTANFAADSPYRAPNQSERRAVGEGVSQLLDGKAGPAAATLRQAGYRATELIDRPSGRRVTEVADASPERERERGWGRVYLDPQTHAVWSGQVPHPVADSRTELLGVELWRAAPGGVVVIAGAHRRAGADGTSDAAHSPDTVFAAVVDLLADRGLPGIQVHGFDEGSLPGQDAVVSGGSVEPGPAGHRTAEGLRALGLNVCEAWKEKCGRLEGTTNVEGRYASDRGVPWLHVELANGLRTDPALRLRVAEALAAATRSWAKG
;
A
#
# COMPACT_ATOMS: atom_id res chain seq x y z
N MET A 1 46.61 54.09 1.70
CA MET A 1 47.33 54.78 0.61
C MET A 1 47.52 53.76 -0.50
N GLY A 2 46.94 54.00 -1.69
CA GLY A 2 46.90 53.11 -2.88
C GLY A 2 45.78 52.06 -2.81
N MET A 3 44.58 52.17 -3.37
CA MET A 3 43.99 52.81 -4.58
C MET A 3 44.22 52.07 -5.92
N ARG A 4 43.09 51.57 -6.47
CA ARG A 4 42.72 51.22 -7.87
C ARG A 4 43.32 49.90 -8.41
N THR A 5 42.59 49.04 -9.14
CA THR A 5 41.64 49.30 -10.23
C THR A 5 40.53 48.22 -10.39
N GLU A 6 39.33 48.73 -10.64
CA GLU A 6 38.16 48.21 -11.40
C GLU A 6 38.53 47.64 -12.81
N LEU A 7 37.76 46.87 -13.62
CA LEU A 7 36.31 46.68 -13.89
C LEU A 7 36.18 45.46 -14.90
N PRO A 8 35.05 45.17 -15.59
CA PRO A 8 34.48 43.81 -15.77
C PRO A 8 34.56 43.28 -17.22
N TRP A 9 34.07 42.05 -17.44
CA TRP A 9 33.76 41.56 -18.79
C TRP A 9 32.30 41.11 -18.89
N THR A 10 31.61 41.71 -19.85
CA THR A 10 30.22 41.45 -20.24
C THR A 10 30.14 40.53 -21.47
N THR A 11 28.96 39.95 -21.63
CA THR A 11 28.26 39.56 -22.88
C THR A 11 28.69 38.33 -23.67
N GLY A 12 27.69 37.48 -23.98
CA GLY A 12 27.80 36.44 -24.99
C GLY A 12 26.59 35.51 -25.11
N ARG A 13 25.38 36.04 -25.36
CA ARG A 13 24.28 35.23 -25.93
C ARG A 13 24.61 34.91 -27.39
N LYS A 14 24.54 33.63 -27.79
CA LYS A 14 24.28 33.22 -29.18
C LYS A 14 23.40 31.98 -29.21
N ALA A 15 22.20 32.15 -29.77
CA ALA A 15 21.37 31.07 -30.28
C ALA A 15 21.75 30.81 -31.76
N PRO A 16 21.62 29.57 -32.26
CA PRO A 16 21.41 29.32 -33.68
C PRO A 16 19.94 28.96 -33.95
N ALA A 17 19.41 29.59 -35.00
CA ALA A 17 18.17 29.24 -35.66
C ALA A 17 18.42 28.22 -36.78
N ALA A 18 17.52 27.24 -36.93
CA ALA A 18 17.15 26.54 -38.18
C ALA A 18 16.00 25.58 -37.80
N LEU A 19 14.73 25.93 -38.00
CA LEU A 19 13.95 25.92 -39.25
C LEU A 19 13.80 24.50 -39.86
N LEU A 20 12.69 23.83 -39.56
CA LEU A 20 12.02 22.91 -40.47
C LEU A 20 10.50 23.06 -40.29
N ALA A 21 9.87 23.57 -41.34
CA ALA A 21 8.43 23.69 -41.51
C ALA A 21 7.94 22.49 -42.34
N VAL A 22 6.78 21.93 -41.99
CA VAL A 22 5.91 21.20 -42.94
C VAL A 22 4.45 21.54 -42.62
N LEU A 23 3.82 22.25 -43.57
CA LEU A 23 2.38 22.42 -43.78
C LEU A 23 1.74 21.02 -44.02
N GLY A 24 0.58 20.63 -43.48
CA GLY A 24 -0.74 21.27 -43.61
C GLY A 24 -1.48 20.69 -44.83
N LEU A 25 -2.54 19.90 -44.64
CA LEU A 25 -3.87 20.08 -45.26
C LEU A 25 -4.84 18.90 -45.06
N LEU A 26 -6.07 19.29 -44.72
CA LEU A 26 -7.34 18.56 -44.69
C LEU A 26 -7.84 18.28 -46.12
N ALA A 27 -8.66 17.23 -46.31
CA ALA A 27 -10.05 17.35 -46.80
C ALA A 27 -10.70 15.98 -47.11
N ALA A 28 -11.98 15.90 -46.75
CA ALA A 28 -12.94 14.85 -47.09
C ALA A 28 -13.58 15.08 -48.48
N GLY A 29 -14.17 14.03 -49.05
CA GLY A 29 -15.10 14.11 -50.19
C GLY A 29 -15.20 12.78 -50.93
N LEU A 30 -16.19 11.93 -50.60
CA LEU A 30 -17.51 11.84 -51.24
C LEU A 30 -17.49 11.05 -52.57
N THR A 31 -18.00 9.83 -52.54
CA THR A 31 -18.51 9.11 -53.74
C THR A 31 -19.93 8.63 -53.47
N LEU A 32 -20.85 9.06 -54.33
CA LEU A 32 -22.28 8.78 -54.27
C LEU A 32 -22.72 8.00 -55.52
N ALA A 33 -23.58 7.00 -55.28
CA ALA A 33 -24.59 6.37 -56.16
C ALA A 33 -24.07 5.46 -57.31
N LEU A 34 -24.72 4.34 -57.65
CA LEU A 34 -26.15 4.21 -57.99
C LEU A 34 -26.74 2.79 -57.78
N LEU A 35 -28.00 2.78 -57.30
CA LEU A 35 -29.20 2.02 -57.69
C LEU A 35 -29.18 0.48 -57.83
N GLY A 36 -30.09 -0.17 -57.09
CA GLY A 36 -30.64 -1.48 -57.47
C GLY A 36 -31.56 -2.14 -56.44
N GLY A 37 -32.88 -2.12 -56.70
CA GLY A 37 -33.80 -3.25 -56.54
C GLY A 37 -34.16 -3.77 -55.13
N GLY A 38 -35.43 -3.63 -54.76
CA GLY A 38 -35.97 -4.15 -53.50
C GLY A 38 -36.02 -5.68 -53.36
N ARG A 39 -36.04 -6.13 -52.10
CA ARG A 39 -36.77 -7.30 -51.58
C ARG A 39 -36.51 -7.39 -50.07
N SER A 40 -37.58 -7.36 -49.27
CA SER A 40 -37.53 -7.68 -47.84
C SER A 40 -37.08 -9.13 -47.63
N PRO A 41 -36.11 -9.41 -46.74
CA PRO A 41 -35.93 -10.74 -46.19
C PRO A 41 -36.62 -10.85 -44.82
N ALA A 42 -37.20 -12.02 -44.60
CA ALA A 42 -37.96 -12.42 -43.43
C ALA A 42 -37.18 -12.29 -42.11
N ALA A 43 -37.93 -12.03 -41.04
CA ALA A 43 -37.46 -12.08 -39.66
C ALA A 43 -36.87 -13.47 -39.35
N GLY A 44 -35.55 -13.54 -39.18
CA GLY A 44 -34.89 -14.67 -38.55
C GLY A 44 -35.23 -14.72 -37.05
N PRO A 45 -35.18 -15.91 -36.42
CA PRO A 45 -35.41 -16.02 -34.99
C PRO A 45 -34.38 -15.17 -34.24
N ALA A 46 -34.86 -14.36 -33.30
CA ALA A 46 -34.02 -13.51 -32.47
C ALA A 46 -32.91 -14.36 -31.81
N PRO A 47 -31.66 -13.88 -31.78
CA PRO A 47 -30.63 -14.56 -31.02
C PRO A 47 -31.08 -14.55 -29.56
N THR A 48 -31.36 -15.75 -29.03
CA THR A 48 -31.52 -15.98 -27.60
C THR A 48 -30.32 -15.36 -26.91
N ALA A 49 -30.56 -14.26 -26.19
CA ALA A 49 -29.59 -13.67 -25.29
C ALA A 49 -29.14 -14.77 -24.34
N SER A 50 -27.95 -15.31 -24.58
CA SER A 50 -27.24 -16.13 -23.62
C SER A 50 -27.17 -15.29 -22.36
N ARG A 51 -27.91 -15.69 -21.32
CA ARG A 51 -27.79 -15.10 -19.99
C ARG A 51 -26.34 -15.36 -19.58
N SER A 52 -25.49 -14.35 -19.73
CA SER A 52 -24.17 -14.34 -19.13
C SER A 52 -24.40 -14.53 -17.64
N THR A 53 -24.05 -15.71 -17.15
CA THR A 53 -23.90 -15.97 -15.72
C THR A 53 -23.05 -14.83 -15.16
N PRO A 54 -23.41 -14.21 -14.02
CA PRO A 54 -22.54 -13.21 -13.41
C PRO A 54 -21.16 -13.85 -13.26
N ALA A 55 -20.15 -13.28 -13.92
CA ALA A 55 -18.77 -13.72 -13.71
C ALA A 55 -18.51 -13.60 -12.21
N GLY A 56 -18.01 -14.68 -11.60
CA GLY A 56 -17.61 -14.66 -10.19
C GLY A 56 -16.51 -13.62 -9.94
N PRO A 57 -16.07 -13.46 -8.68
CA PRO A 57 -14.97 -12.54 -8.36
C PRO A 57 -13.76 -12.76 -9.26
N GLU A 58 -13.08 -11.67 -9.61
CA GLU A 58 -11.88 -11.71 -10.44
C GLU A 58 -10.79 -12.55 -9.74
N GLN A 59 -10.16 -13.46 -10.48
CA GLN A 59 -9.02 -14.24 -9.98
C GLN A 59 -7.72 -13.52 -10.31
N VAL A 60 -6.94 -13.15 -9.28
CA VAL A 60 -5.69 -12.40 -9.40
C VAL A 60 -4.56 -13.09 -8.65
N ASP A 61 -3.30 -12.79 -8.96
CA ASP A 61 -2.24 -12.95 -7.95
C ASP A 61 -2.15 -11.65 -7.15
N LEU A 62 -2.47 -11.69 -5.86
CA LEU A 62 -2.47 -10.50 -5.02
C LEU A 62 -1.07 -9.86 -4.90
N ALA A 63 0.00 -10.66 -4.93
CA ALA A 63 1.36 -10.13 -4.87
C ALA A 63 1.73 -9.39 -6.16
N GLU A 64 1.36 -9.93 -7.33
CA GLU A 64 1.55 -9.24 -8.62
C GLU A 64 0.71 -7.96 -8.69
N ARG A 65 -0.52 -8.01 -8.19
CA ARG A 65 -1.41 -6.84 -8.15
C ARG A 65 -0.86 -5.73 -7.26
N VAL A 66 -0.34 -6.07 -6.08
CA VAL A 66 0.31 -5.11 -5.17
C VAL A 66 1.61 -4.58 -5.77
N ALA A 67 2.42 -5.44 -6.40
CA ALA A 67 3.63 -5.00 -7.08
C ALA A 67 3.31 -4.01 -8.22
N ALA A 68 2.27 -4.27 -9.02
CA ALA A 68 1.85 -3.37 -10.09
C ALA A 68 1.32 -2.03 -9.56
N TYR A 69 0.61 -2.07 -8.43
CA TYR A 69 0.14 -0.89 -7.73
C TYR A 69 1.29 0.03 -7.28
N THR A 70 2.33 -0.54 -6.68
CA THR A 70 3.44 0.23 -6.10
C THR A 70 4.57 0.53 -7.09
N ALA A 71 4.57 -0.07 -8.29
CA ALA A 71 5.68 -0.02 -9.25
C ALA A 71 6.20 1.39 -9.59
N ASN A 72 5.33 2.40 -9.55
CA ASN A 72 5.66 3.77 -9.92
C ASN A 72 5.81 4.71 -8.72
N PHE A 73 5.86 4.19 -7.49
CA PHE A 73 6.06 5.02 -6.31
C PHE A 73 7.48 5.56 -6.31
N ALA A 74 7.61 6.88 -6.33
CA ALA A 74 8.89 7.56 -6.30
C ALA A 74 8.84 8.73 -5.30
N ALA A 75 10.01 9.15 -4.84
CA ALA A 75 10.13 10.24 -3.88
C ALA A 75 9.59 11.58 -4.41
N ASP A 76 9.58 11.77 -5.72
CA ASP A 76 9.05 12.94 -6.42
C ASP A 76 7.61 12.75 -6.93
N SER A 77 6.97 11.62 -6.61
CA SER A 77 5.56 11.40 -6.92
C SER A 77 4.67 12.44 -6.24
N PRO A 78 3.53 12.80 -6.85
CA PRO A 78 2.55 13.65 -6.18
C PRO A 78 1.96 12.93 -4.96
N TYR A 79 1.57 13.74 -3.97
CA TYR A 79 0.79 13.29 -2.83
C TYR A 79 -0.21 14.38 -2.49
N ARG A 80 -1.45 14.00 -2.19
CA ARG A 80 -2.48 14.92 -1.71
C ARG A 80 -2.88 14.49 -0.32
N ALA A 81 -2.57 15.25 0.71
CA ALA A 81 -3.05 14.93 2.05
C ALA A 81 -4.60 14.84 2.08
N PRO A 82 -5.18 13.78 2.69
CA PRO A 82 -6.62 13.66 2.86
C PRO A 82 -7.13 14.66 3.89
N ASN A 83 -8.31 15.22 3.64
CA ASN A 83 -9.01 15.98 4.68
C ASN A 83 -9.69 15.04 5.70
N GLN A 84 -10.16 15.62 6.80
CA GLN A 84 -10.79 14.86 7.89
C GLN A 84 -12.00 14.03 7.44
N SER A 85 -12.85 14.57 6.57
CA SER A 85 -14.04 13.87 6.08
C SER A 85 -13.68 12.67 5.19
N GLU A 86 -12.63 12.81 4.38
CA GLU A 86 -12.12 11.74 3.52
C GLU A 86 -11.53 10.60 4.36
N ARG A 87 -10.71 10.91 5.37
CA ARG A 87 -10.16 9.91 6.31
C ARG A 87 -11.27 9.17 7.06
N ARG A 88 -12.25 9.92 7.61
CA ARG A 88 -13.40 9.35 8.32
C ARG A 88 -14.22 8.42 7.43
N ALA A 89 -14.50 8.82 6.19
CA ALA A 89 -15.28 8.00 5.27
C ALA A 89 -14.56 6.70 4.87
N VAL A 90 -13.24 6.72 4.68
CA VAL A 90 -12.48 5.47 4.42
C VAL A 90 -12.48 4.57 5.66
N GLY A 91 -12.18 5.11 6.84
CA GLY A 91 -12.21 4.35 8.10
C GLY A 91 -13.58 3.73 8.37
N GLU A 92 -14.66 4.52 8.30
CA GLU A 92 -16.03 4.03 8.50
C GLU A 92 -16.40 2.96 7.46
N GLY A 93 -16.02 3.14 6.19
CA GLY A 93 -16.23 2.14 5.16
C GLY A 93 -15.53 0.80 5.47
N VAL A 94 -14.29 0.83 5.95
CA VAL A 94 -13.56 -0.37 6.40
C VAL A 94 -14.24 -0.99 7.62
N SER A 95 -14.64 -0.19 8.61
CA SER A 95 -15.36 -0.65 9.81
C SER A 95 -16.65 -1.40 9.43
N GLN A 96 -17.41 -0.86 8.48
CA GLN A 96 -18.63 -1.49 7.96
C GLN A 96 -18.34 -2.80 7.22
N LEU A 97 -17.22 -2.93 6.49
CA LEU A 97 -16.81 -4.20 5.89
C LEU A 97 -16.48 -5.25 6.95
N LEU A 98 -15.77 -4.85 8.02
CA LEU A 98 -15.45 -5.74 9.14
C LEU A 98 -16.71 -6.21 9.89
N ASP A 99 -17.78 -5.41 9.88
CA ASP A 99 -19.10 -5.77 10.41
C ASP A 99 -19.96 -6.58 9.43
N GLY A 100 -19.46 -6.94 8.25
CA GLY A 100 -20.23 -7.65 7.21
C GLY A 100 -21.26 -6.78 6.47
N LYS A 101 -21.20 -5.46 6.61
CA LYS A 101 -22.15 -4.49 6.02
C LYS A 101 -21.66 -3.99 4.66
N ALA A 102 -21.51 -4.88 3.68
CA ALA A 102 -20.93 -4.57 2.36
C ALA A 102 -21.68 -3.44 1.60
N GLY A 103 -23.01 -3.43 1.64
CA GLY A 103 -23.83 -2.39 0.98
C GLY A 103 -23.59 -0.99 1.57
N PRO A 104 -23.79 -0.80 2.89
CA PRO A 104 -23.42 0.45 3.58
C PRO A 104 -21.96 0.85 3.34
N ALA A 105 -21.02 -0.10 3.46
CA ALA A 105 -19.59 0.16 3.24
C ALA A 105 -19.33 0.74 1.85
N ALA A 106 -19.90 0.15 0.80
CA ALA A 106 -19.75 0.65 -0.56
C ALA A 106 -20.32 2.08 -0.71
N ALA A 107 -21.44 2.40 -0.05
CA ALA A 107 -21.98 3.75 -0.06
C ALA A 107 -21.06 4.76 0.63
N THR A 108 -20.50 4.41 1.79
CA THR A 108 -19.59 5.26 2.57
C THR A 108 -18.26 5.48 1.84
N LEU A 109 -17.63 4.41 1.32
CA LEU A 109 -16.37 4.49 0.58
C LEU A 109 -16.46 5.39 -0.65
N ARG A 110 -17.59 5.36 -1.37
CA ARG A 110 -17.82 6.25 -2.52
C ARG A 110 -17.75 7.72 -2.17
N GLN A 111 -18.09 8.12 -0.93
CA GLN A 111 -18.00 9.52 -0.50
C GLN A 111 -16.55 10.02 -0.49
N ALA A 112 -15.58 9.14 -0.22
CA ALA A 112 -14.14 9.42 -0.33
C ALA A 112 -13.56 9.13 -1.72
N GLY A 113 -14.39 8.69 -2.68
CA GLY A 113 -13.94 8.23 -4.00
C GLY A 113 -13.17 6.91 -3.95
N TYR A 114 -13.47 6.05 -2.98
CA TYR A 114 -12.99 4.67 -2.88
C TYR A 114 -14.04 3.68 -3.40
N ARG A 115 -13.60 2.45 -3.67
CA ARG A 115 -14.46 1.30 -3.92
C ARG A 115 -13.96 0.07 -3.16
N ALA A 116 -14.87 -0.85 -2.86
CA ALA A 116 -14.57 -2.19 -2.40
C ALA A 116 -14.75 -3.17 -3.57
N THR A 117 -13.74 -4.00 -3.85
CA THR A 117 -13.75 -4.99 -4.94
C THR A 117 -13.50 -6.38 -4.36
N GLU A 118 -14.38 -7.33 -4.65
CA GLU A 118 -14.13 -8.74 -4.31
C GLU A 118 -13.24 -9.40 -5.35
N LEU A 119 -12.17 -10.04 -4.87
CA LEU A 119 -11.21 -10.79 -5.67
C LEU A 119 -11.00 -12.19 -5.05
N ILE A 120 -10.41 -13.08 -5.82
CA ILE A 120 -9.84 -14.34 -5.34
C ILE A 120 -8.34 -14.30 -5.57
N ASP A 121 -7.58 -14.46 -4.49
CA ASP A 121 -6.12 -14.61 -4.58
C ASP A 121 -5.77 -16.02 -5.06
N ARG A 122 -5.38 -16.17 -6.33
CA ARG A 122 -5.14 -17.47 -6.98
C ARG A 122 -4.19 -18.39 -6.19
N PRO A 123 -3.04 -17.92 -5.67
CA PRO A 123 -2.12 -18.81 -4.95
C PRO A 123 -2.69 -19.38 -3.65
N SER A 124 -3.53 -18.64 -2.92
CA SER A 124 -4.14 -19.11 -1.67
C SER A 124 -5.56 -19.64 -1.82
N GLY A 125 -6.24 -19.35 -2.92
CA GLY A 125 -7.66 -19.63 -3.15
C GLY A 125 -8.60 -18.79 -2.28
N ARG A 126 -8.07 -17.86 -1.47
CA ARG A 126 -8.86 -17.08 -0.51
C ARG A 126 -9.55 -15.90 -1.18
N ARG A 127 -10.73 -15.57 -0.67
CA ARG A 127 -11.41 -14.32 -1.02
C ARG A 127 -10.68 -13.15 -0.37
N VAL A 128 -10.64 -12.04 -1.07
CA VAL A 128 -10.14 -10.78 -0.54
C VAL A 128 -11.04 -9.64 -1.01
N THR A 129 -11.39 -8.75 -0.10
CA THR A 129 -11.97 -7.45 -0.41
C THR A 129 -10.83 -6.45 -0.46
N GLU A 130 -10.58 -5.90 -1.65
CA GLU A 130 -9.68 -4.76 -1.85
C GLU A 130 -10.47 -3.46 -1.71
N VAL A 131 -10.06 -2.61 -0.78
CA VAL A 131 -10.53 -1.23 -0.64
C VAL A 131 -9.47 -0.31 -1.21
N ALA A 132 -9.77 0.29 -2.34
CA ALA A 132 -8.83 1.10 -3.12
C ALA A 132 -9.51 2.29 -3.76
N ASP A 133 -8.71 3.18 -4.33
CA ASP A 133 -9.21 4.32 -5.07
C ASP A 133 -10.07 3.90 -6.27
N ALA A 134 -11.16 4.67 -6.51
CA ALA A 134 -12.15 4.33 -7.51
C ALA A 134 -11.63 4.40 -8.96
N SER A 135 -10.47 5.02 -9.21
CA SER A 135 -9.76 4.95 -10.49
C SER A 135 -8.23 4.97 -10.30
N PRO A 136 -7.46 4.36 -11.22
CA PRO A 136 -6.01 4.41 -11.20
C PRO A 136 -5.42 5.84 -11.28
N GLU A 137 -6.10 6.76 -11.96
CA GLU A 137 -5.68 8.17 -12.09
C GLU A 137 -5.70 8.84 -10.72
N ARG A 138 -6.82 8.72 -10.01
CA ARG A 138 -6.97 9.27 -8.65
C ARG A 138 -5.97 8.65 -7.68
N GLU A 139 -5.74 7.35 -7.82
CA GLU A 139 -4.78 6.63 -7.00
C GLU A 139 -3.37 7.20 -7.15
N ARG A 140 -2.94 7.47 -8.38
CA ARG A 140 -1.65 8.10 -8.69
C ARG A 140 -1.57 9.55 -8.20
N GLU A 141 -2.66 10.30 -8.27
CA GLU A 141 -2.69 11.72 -7.86
C GLU A 141 -2.72 11.90 -6.33
N ARG A 142 -3.37 10.98 -5.61
CA ARG A 142 -3.62 11.11 -4.17
C ARG A 142 -2.61 10.39 -3.30
N GLY A 143 -2.27 9.15 -3.67
CA GLY A 143 -1.33 8.32 -2.93
C GLY A 143 -1.81 7.86 -1.54
N TRP A 144 -3.09 7.58 -1.36
CA TRP A 144 -3.67 7.32 -0.04
C TRP A 144 -3.55 5.89 0.50
N GLY A 145 -3.41 4.90 -0.37
CA GLY A 145 -3.19 3.51 0.05
C GLY A 145 -4.33 2.57 -0.30
N ARG A 146 -4.13 1.30 0.04
CA ARG A 146 -5.10 0.22 -0.12
C ARG A 146 -5.25 -0.58 1.16
N VAL A 147 -6.44 -1.12 1.37
CA VAL A 147 -6.74 -2.07 2.46
C VAL A 147 -7.19 -3.39 1.87
N TYR A 148 -6.69 -4.49 2.42
CA TYR A 148 -7.06 -5.85 2.04
C TYR A 148 -7.56 -6.60 3.26
N LEU A 149 -8.74 -7.20 3.16
CA LEU A 149 -9.32 -8.02 4.23
C LEU A 149 -10.04 -9.23 3.64
N ASP A 150 -10.12 -10.29 4.41
CA ASP A 150 -10.84 -11.51 4.03
C ASP A 150 -12.30 -11.37 4.49
N PRO A 151 -13.29 -11.27 3.58
CA PRO A 151 -14.69 -11.07 3.96
C PRO A 151 -15.32 -12.32 4.60
N GLN A 152 -14.62 -13.47 4.61
CA GLN A 152 -15.12 -14.73 5.15
C GLN A 152 -14.56 -15.05 6.53
N THR A 153 -13.60 -14.27 7.04
CA THR A 153 -13.00 -14.51 8.35
C THR A 153 -13.16 -13.30 9.26
N HIS A 154 -13.33 -13.54 10.55
CA HIS A 154 -13.23 -12.47 11.55
C HIS A 154 -11.79 -11.94 11.59
N ALA A 155 -11.66 -10.62 11.53
CA ALA A 155 -10.37 -9.97 11.67
C ALA A 155 -9.89 -10.03 13.12
N VAL A 156 -8.66 -10.48 13.34
CA VAL A 156 -8.04 -10.66 14.67
C VAL A 156 -6.64 -10.05 14.77
N TRP A 157 -6.10 -9.52 13.68
CA TRP A 157 -4.83 -8.79 13.65
C TRP A 157 -4.72 -7.89 12.42
N SER A 158 -3.76 -6.97 12.42
CA SER A 158 -3.46 -6.08 11.30
C SER A 158 -1.99 -6.15 10.87
N GLY A 159 -1.74 -6.17 9.56
CA GLY A 159 -0.43 -6.02 8.94
C GLY A 159 -0.31 -4.62 8.34
N GLN A 160 0.73 -3.88 8.69
CA GLN A 160 0.84 -2.46 8.40
C GLN A 160 2.13 -2.21 7.60
N VAL A 161 1.98 -1.66 6.39
CA VAL A 161 3.09 -1.36 5.48
C VAL A 161 3.10 0.16 5.20
N PRO A 162 3.76 0.96 6.06
CA PRO A 162 3.75 2.42 5.93
C PRO A 162 4.68 2.92 4.82
N HIS A 163 5.71 2.15 4.46
CA HIS A 163 6.75 2.56 3.51
C HIS A 163 6.92 1.57 2.35
N PRO A 164 5.87 1.26 1.57
CA PRO A 164 6.04 0.42 0.38
C PRO A 164 7.05 1.06 -0.57
N VAL A 165 7.89 0.25 -1.20
CA VAL A 165 9.01 0.66 -2.09
C VAL A 165 10.14 1.41 -1.38
N ALA A 166 9.85 2.40 -0.54
CA ALA A 166 10.85 3.13 0.25
C ALA A 166 11.63 2.19 1.18
N ASP A 167 10.91 1.26 1.81
CA ASP A 167 11.48 0.16 2.60
C ASP A 167 11.44 -1.13 1.75
N SER A 168 11.86 -1.04 0.47
CA SER A 168 11.85 -2.06 -0.59
C SER A 168 11.16 -3.40 -0.29
N ARG A 169 10.09 -3.71 -1.03
CA ARG A 169 9.38 -5.00 -1.01
C ARG A 169 8.64 -5.34 0.29
N THR A 170 8.52 -4.41 1.24
CA THR A 170 7.64 -4.56 2.41
C THR A 170 6.17 -4.74 2.01
N GLU A 171 5.75 -4.20 0.86
CA GLU A 171 4.41 -4.42 0.30
C GLU A 171 4.15 -5.89 -0.05
N LEU A 172 5.17 -6.61 -0.52
CA LEU A 172 5.07 -8.04 -0.81
C LEU A 172 5.11 -8.86 0.48
N LEU A 173 5.93 -8.46 1.45
CA LEU A 173 5.95 -9.06 2.78
C LEU A 173 4.58 -8.99 3.46
N GLY A 174 3.86 -7.86 3.31
CA GLY A 174 2.49 -7.72 3.81
C GLY A 174 1.52 -8.74 3.22
N VAL A 175 1.58 -8.97 1.90
CA VAL A 175 0.77 -9.99 1.22
C VAL A 175 1.16 -11.40 1.66
N GLU A 176 2.45 -11.69 1.75
CA GLU A 176 2.98 -13.00 2.17
C GLU A 176 2.57 -13.31 3.63
N LEU A 177 2.64 -12.33 4.53
CA LEU A 177 2.17 -12.45 5.91
C LEU A 177 0.66 -12.71 5.97
N TRP A 178 -0.13 -12.01 5.16
CA TRP A 178 -1.57 -12.26 5.07
C TRP A 178 -1.90 -13.66 4.58
N ARG A 179 -1.14 -14.20 3.61
CA ARG A 179 -1.30 -15.58 3.14
C ARG A 179 -0.92 -16.59 4.23
N ALA A 180 0.12 -16.31 5.02
CA ALA A 180 0.62 -17.19 6.07
C ALA A 180 -0.26 -17.23 7.35
N ALA A 181 -1.14 -16.24 7.56
CA ALA A 181 -2.04 -16.17 8.71
C ALA A 181 -3.44 -15.66 8.34
N PRO A 182 -4.50 -16.48 8.53
CA PRO A 182 -5.88 -16.03 8.41
C PRO A 182 -6.25 -14.91 9.39
N GLY A 183 -7.36 -14.21 9.12
CA GLY A 183 -7.90 -13.16 10.02
C GLY A 183 -7.12 -11.84 10.00
N GLY A 184 -6.22 -11.64 9.03
CA GLY A 184 -5.45 -10.40 8.89
C GLY A 184 -6.16 -9.34 8.06
N VAL A 185 -6.08 -8.08 8.50
CA VAL A 185 -6.32 -6.89 7.67
C VAL A 185 -4.98 -6.28 7.30
N VAL A 186 -4.66 -6.18 6.00
CA VAL A 186 -3.42 -5.54 5.54
C VAL A 186 -3.71 -4.14 5.05
N VAL A 187 -2.98 -3.17 5.59
CA VAL A 187 -3.02 -1.76 5.20
C VAL A 187 -1.68 -1.42 4.54
N ILE A 188 -1.72 -0.96 3.30
CA ILE A 188 -0.53 -0.54 2.54
C ILE A 188 -0.68 0.95 2.23
N ALA A 189 0.29 1.76 2.65
CA ALA A 189 0.33 3.19 2.32
C ALA A 189 0.41 3.40 0.80
N GLY A 190 -0.05 4.55 0.31
CA GLY A 190 -0.22 4.76 -1.13
C GLY A 190 0.83 5.60 -1.82
N ALA A 191 1.90 5.97 -1.11
CA ALA A 191 2.94 6.81 -1.66
C ALA A 191 4.30 6.42 -1.08
N HIS A 192 5.36 6.82 -1.78
CA HIS A 192 6.68 6.86 -1.20
C HIS A 192 6.67 7.88 -0.04
N ARG A 193 7.33 7.58 1.09
CA ARG A 193 7.37 8.43 2.31
C ARG A 193 7.94 9.85 2.15
N ARG A 194 8.36 10.21 0.93
CA ARG A 194 8.95 11.52 0.58
C ARG A 194 8.12 12.25 -0.50
N ALA A 195 7.06 11.62 -1.01
CA ALA A 195 6.16 12.19 -2.01
C ALA A 195 5.55 13.50 -1.50
N GLY A 196 5.33 14.47 -2.39
CA GLY A 196 4.85 15.82 -2.03
C GLY A 196 5.87 16.72 -1.32
N ALA A 197 7.02 16.20 -0.87
CA ALA A 197 8.16 16.93 -0.31
C ALA A 197 7.93 17.74 1.00
N ASP A 198 6.78 17.61 1.66
CA ASP A 198 6.43 18.30 2.91
C ASP A 198 6.39 17.38 4.15
N GLY A 199 6.69 16.09 3.96
CA GLY A 199 6.67 15.06 5.00
C GLY A 199 5.29 14.46 5.28
N THR A 200 4.22 14.99 4.71
CA THR A 200 2.84 14.53 4.97
C THR A 200 2.54 13.13 4.43
N SER A 201 3.37 12.62 3.52
CA SER A 201 3.28 11.28 2.95
C SER A 201 3.99 10.19 3.76
N ASP A 202 4.78 10.57 4.80
CA ASP A 202 5.44 9.61 5.69
C ASP A 202 4.40 9.04 6.65
N ALA A 203 3.80 7.91 6.28
CA ALA A 203 2.71 7.29 7.02
C ALA A 203 3.09 6.91 8.45
N ALA A 204 4.34 6.53 8.71
CA ALA A 204 4.81 6.19 10.06
C ALA A 204 4.92 7.40 11.00
N HIS A 205 4.97 8.62 10.44
CA HIS A 205 5.19 9.84 11.20
C HIS A 205 4.09 10.91 11.02
N SER A 206 3.11 10.66 10.15
CA SER A 206 2.01 11.59 9.85
C SER A 206 0.65 10.99 10.25
N PRO A 207 -0.01 11.53 11.29
CA PRO A 207 -1.30 11.01 11.75
C PRO A 207 -2.46 11.37 10.80
N ASP A 208 -2.26 12.34 9.91
CA ASP A 208 -3.27 12.85 8.99
C ASP A 208 -3.30 12.10 7.65
N THR A 209 -2.99 10.80 7.65
CA THR A 209 -3.04 9.93 6.46
C THR A 209 -4.27 9.02 6.48
N VAL A 210 -4.68 8.49 5.32
CA VAL A 210 -5.70 7.42 5.28
C VAL A 210 -5.17 6.15 5.93
N PHE A 211 -3.87 5.87 5.79
CA PHE A 211 -3.19 4.75 6.45
C PHE A 211 -3.39 4.81 7.97
N ALA A 212 -3.00 5.92 8.61
CA ALA A 212 -3.16 6.14 10.04
C ALA A 212 -4.64 6.01 10.44
N ALA A 213 -5.57 6.64 9.71
CA ALA A 213 -6.99 6.55 10.02
C ALA A 213 -7.56 5.11 10.00
N VAL A 214 -7.07 4.25 9.11
CA VAL A 214 -7.46 2.83 9.08
C VAL A 214 -6.77 2.06 10.19
N VAL A 215 -5.48 2.29 10.44
CA VAL A 215 -4.76 1.60 11.51
C VAL A 215 -5.33 1.96 12.89
N ASP A 216 -5.61 3.23 13.12
CA ASP A 216 -6.26 3.76 14.33
C ASP A 216 -7.62 3.09 14.55
N LEU A 217 -8.44 2.97 13.50
CA LEU A 217 -9.69 2.22 13.57
C LEU A 217 -9.49 0.77 14.00
N LEU A 218 -8.48 0.08 13.46
CA LEU A 218 -8.21 -1.31 13.81
C LEU A 218 -7.78 -1.42 15.28
N ALA A 219 -6.95 -0.48 15.76
CA ALA A 219 -6.59 -0.39 17.17
C ALA A 219 -7.79 -0.05 18.08
N ASP A 220 -8.68 0.86 17.69
CA ASP A 220 -9.93 1.16 18.40
C ASP A 220 -10.82 -0.09 18.55
N ARG A 221 -10.72 -1.03 17.60
CA ARG A 221 -11.41 -2.32 17.63
C ARG A 221 -10.64 -3.42 18.37
N GLY A 222 -9.49 -3.08 18.97
CA GLY A 222 -8.64 -4.00 19.72
C GLY A 222 -7.80 -4.94 18.86
N LEU A 223 -7.67 -4.70 17.56
CA LEU A 223 -6.88 -5.56 16.68
C LEU A 223 -5.39 -5.24 16.84
N PRO A 224 -4.57 -6.20 17.30
CA PRO A 224 -3.14 -6.00 17.40
C PRO A 224 -2.48 -5.83 16.02
N GLY A 225 -1.36 -5.11 15.98
CA GLY A 225 -0.67 -4.74 14.74
C GLY A 225 0.75 -5.27 14.64
N ILE A 226 1.16 -5.66 13.43
CA ILE A 226 2.57 -5.79 13.04
C ILE A 226 2.83 -4.76 11.95
N GLN A 227 3.69 -3.78 12.24
CA GLN A 227 4.16 -2.81 11.28
C GLN A 227 5.56 -3.20 10.80
N VAL A 228 5.68 -3.45 9.49
CA VAL A 228 6.92 -3.89 8.86
C VAL A 228 7.62 -2.73 8.18
N HIS A 229 8.91 -2.64 8.43
CA HIS A 229 9.82 -1.64 7.92
C HIS A 229 11.07 -2.30 7.35
N GLY A 230 11.93 -1.47 6.78
CA GLY A 230 13.17 -1.91 6.20
C GLY A 230 14.29 -0.91 6.43
N PHE A 231 15.46 -1.43 6.77
CA PHE A 231 16.68 -0.66 6.87
C PHE A 231 17.73 -1.17 5.86
N ASP A 232 18.68 -0.30 5.56
CA ASP A 232 19.91 -0.65 4.83
C ASP A 232 20.90 -1.30 5.80
N GLU A 233 21.52 -2.41 5.42
CA GLU A 233 22.43 -3.19 6.27
C GLU A 233 23.58 -2.37 6.86
N GLY A 234 24.02 -1.32 6.15
CA GLY A 234 25.03 -0.38 6.65
C GLY A 234 24.56 0.48 7.83
N SER A 235 23.25 0.60 8.04
CA SER A 235 22.65 1.39 9.12
C SER A 235 22.73 0.69 10.48
N LEU A 236 22.74 -0.64 10.50
CA LEU A 236 22.90 -1.45 11.71
C LEU A 236 23.77 -2.68 11.43
N PRO A 237 25.10 -2.51 11.29
CA PRO A 237 25.99 -3.60 10.90
C PRO A 237 25.93 -4.80 11.85
N GLY A 238 25.85 -6.01 11.28
CA GLY A 238 25.81 -7.27 12.03
C GLY A 238 24.43 -7.67 12.56
N GLN A 239 23.39 -6.88 12.27
CA GLN A 239 22.01 -7.22 12.58
C GLN A 239 21.21 -7.41 11.30
N ASP A 240 20.37 -8.44 11.29
CA ASP A 240 19.49 -8.78 10.17
C ASP A 240 18.07 -8.23 10.40
N ALA A 241 17.65 -8.10 11.66
CA ALA A 241 16.35 -7.59 12.03
C ALA A 241 16.35 -6.83 13.37
N VAL A 242 15.38 -5.93 13.55
CA VAL A 242 15.02 -5.34 14.85
C VAL A 242 13.59 -5.69 15.17
N VAL A 243 13.35 -6.11 16.41
CA VAL A 243 12.00 -6.34 16.94
C VAL A 243 11.78 -5.40 18.12
N SER A 244 10.66 -4.69 18.13
CA SER A 244 10.33 -3.70 19.16
C SER A 244 8.83 -3.62 19.41
N GLY A 245 8.43 -3.22 20.61
CA GLY A 245 7.06 -2.79 20.94
C GLY A 245 6.80 -1.31 20.64
N GLY A 246 7.75 -0.63 19.99
CA GLY A 246 7.71 0.82 19.78
C GLY A 246 8.07 1.56 21.04
N SER A 247 7.14 2.40 21.52
CA SER A 247 7.32 3.18 22.75
C SER A 247 7.11 2.40 24.05
N VAL A 248 6.75 1.12 23.96
CA VAL A 248 6.50 0.23 25.10
C VAL A 248 7.25 -1.09 24.96
N GLU A 249 7.38 -1.80 26.08
CA GLU A 249 7.88 -3.17 26.11
C GLU A 249 7.01 -4.09 25.24
N PRO A 250 7.59 -4.98 24.41
CA PRO A 250 6.81 -5.90 23.62
C PRO A 250 6.16 -6.96 24.50
N GLY A 251 4.92 -7.31 24.18
CA GLY A 251 4.25 -8.45 24.78
C GLY A 251 4.80 -9.80 24.29
N PRO A 252 4.18 -10.92 24.69
CA PRO A 252 4.61 -12.28 24.31
C PRO A 252 4.74 -12.50 22.79
N ALA A 253 3.99 -11.75 21.98
CA ALA A 253 4.08 -11.80 20.53
C ALA A 253 5.43 -11.28 20.00
N GLY A 254 6.00 -10.23 20.60
CA GLY A 254 7.30 -9.70 20.19
C GLY A 254 8.44 -10.67 20.50
N HIS A 255 8.42 -11.32 21.67
CA HIS A 255 9.37 -12.38 22.00
C HIS A 255 9.28 -13.55 21.01
N ARG A 256 8.06 -14.00 20.67
CA ARG A 256 7.85 -15.05 19.66
C ARG A 256 8.36 -14.66 18.28
N THR A 257 8.17 -13.40 17.88
CA THR A 257 8.73 -12.88 16.63
C THR A 257 10.25 -12.97 16.64
N ALA A 258 10.91 -12.49 17.70
CA ALA A 258 12.36 -12.55 17.81
C ALA A 258 12.89 -13.99 17.83
N GLU A 259 12.21 -14.91 18.54
CA GLU A 259 12.53 -16.34 18.53
C GLU A 259 12.39 -16.96 17.14
N GLY A 260 11.29 -16.67 16.44
CA GLY A 260 11.04 -17.15 15.09
C GLY A 260 12.10 -16.69 14.10
N LEU A 261 12.49 -15.41 14.14
CA LEU A 261 13.54 -14.86 13.29
C LEU A 261 14.91 -15.46 13.63
N ARG A 262 15.25 -15.62 14.92
CA ARG A 262 16.49 -16.30 15.33
C ARG A 262 16.55 -17.76 14.89
N ALA A 263 15.41 -18.46 14.89
CA ALA A 263 15.33 -19.84 14.40
C ALA A 263 15.62 -19.96 12.88
N LEU A 264 15.52 -18.86 12.13
CA LEU A 264 15.96 -18.79 10.73
C LEU A 264 17.48 -18.59 10.58
N GLY A 265 18.21 -18.42 11.68
CA GLY A 265 19.64 -18.12 11.72
C GLY A 265 19.96 -16.63 11.65
N LEU A 266 18.98 -15.75 11.89
CA LEU A 266 19.14 -14.30 11.80
C LEU A 266 19.65 -13.69 13.12
N ASN A 267 20.49 -12.67 12.99
CA ASN A 267 20.88 -11.81 14.10
C ASN A 267 19.77 -10.80 14.35
N VAL A 268 19.13 -10.90 15.52
CA VAL A 268 17.98 -10.08 15.88
C VAL A 268 18.36 -9.14 17.02
N CYS A 269 18.25 -7.84 16.76
CA CYS A 269 18.31 -6.84 17.81
C CYS A 269 16.94 -6.76 18.50
N GLU A 270 16.91 -7.18 19.76
CA GLU A 270 15.71 -7.10 20.60
C GLU A 270 15.72 -5.76 21.34
N ALA A 271 14.87 -4.81 20.93
CA ALA A 271 14.91 -3.42 21.42
C ALA A 271 14.65 -3.25 22.93
N TRP A 272 14.14 -4.30 23.59
CA TRP A 272 13.97 -4.36 25.04
C TRP A 272 15.23 -4.85 25.79
N LYS A 273 16.23 -5.39 25.07
CA LYS A 273 17.50 -5.83 25.65
C LYS A 273 18.62 -4.82 25.40
N GLU A 274 18.59 -4.15 24.27
CA GLU A 274 19.66 -3.26 23.83
C GLU A 274 19.16 -2.15 22.89
N LYS A 275 20.03 -1.19 22.59
CA LYS A 275 19.74 -0.14 21.61
C LYS A 275 19.98 -0.66 20.19
N CYS A 276 19.04 -0.43 19.30
CA CYS A 276 19.03 -0.95 17.93
C CYS A 276 19.18 0.16 16.89
N GLY A 277 20.09 1.11 17.13
CA GLY A 277 20.49 2.09 16.12
C GLY A 277 19.40 3.06 15.66
N ARG A 278 18.41 3.39 16.52
CA ARG A 278 17.25 4.25 16.21
C ARG A 278 16.17 3.60 15.34
N LEU A 279 16.23 2.28 15.16
CA LEU A 279 15.26 1.47 14.41
C LEU A 279 14.18 0.87 15.34
N GLU A 280 14.04 1.35 16.57
CA GLU A 280 13.11 0.79 17.55
C GLU A 280 11.64 1.22 17.31
N GLY A 281 11.38 2.14 16.38
CA GLY A 281 10.02 2.60 16.07
C GLY A 281 9.34 3.39 17.20
N THR A 282 10.10 3.97 18.13
CA THR A 282 9.57 4.70 19.29
C THR A 282 8.82 5.99 18.94
N THR A 283 9.00 6.48 17.70
CA THR A 283 8.34 7.69 17.19
C THR A 283 7.14 7.44 16.30
N ASN A 284 6.85 6.18 16.01
CA ASN A 284 5.79 5.79 15.09
C ASN A 284 4.41 6.21 15.65
N VAL A 285 3.58 6.86 14.83
CA VAL A 285 2.29 7.40 15.30
C VAL A 285 1.29 6.30 15.57
N GLU A 286 1.28 5.24 14.75
CA GLU A 286 0.40 4.08 14.93
C GLU A 286 0.74 3.30 16.22
N GLY A 287 2.04 3.13 16.49
CA GLY A 287 2.50 2.41 17.69
C GLY A 287 2.14 3.14 18.98
N ARG A 288 2.23 4.48 18.99
CA ARG A 288 1.77 5.30 20.13
C ARG A 288 0.26 5.21 20.29
N TYR A 289 -0.49 5.32 19.20
CA TYR A 289 -1.95 5.24 19.22
C TYR A 289 -2.45 3.90 19.78
N ALA A 290 -1.84 2.79 19.37
CA ALA A 290 -2.14 1.45 19.87
C ALA A 290 -1.76 1.31 21.35
N SER A 291 -0.59 1.81 21.75
CA SER A 291 -0.13 1.83 23.15
C SER A 291 -1.11 2.57 24.06
N ASP A 292 -1.61 3.74 23.66
CA ASP A 292 -2.58 4.53 24.43
C ASP A 292 -3.90 3.78 24.69
N ARG A 293 -4.17 2.72 23.91
CA ARG A 293 -5.35 1.84 24.04
C ARG A 293 -5.04 0.49 24.66
N GLY A 294 -3.79 0.23 25.04
CA GLY A 294 -3.36 -1.08 25.53
C GLY A 294 -3.46 -2.19 24.48
N VAL A 295 -3.43 -1.84 23.19
CA VAL A 295 -3.50 -2.80 22.09
C VAL A 295 -2.09 -3.22 21.68
N PRO A 296 -1.78 -4.53 21.60
CA PRO A 296 -0.45 -4.97 21.22
C PRO A 296 -0.05 -4.47 19.83
N TRP A 297 1.16 -3.91 19.74
CA TRP A 297 1.73 -3.44 18.49
C TRP A 297 3.20 -3.84 18.41
N LEU A 298 3.62 -4.33 17.24
CA LEU A 298 4.98 -4.77 16.98
C LEU A 298 5.57 -3.99 15.82
N HIS A 299 6.73 -3.38 16.06
CA HIS A 299 7.59 -2.80 15.04
C HIS A 299 8.64 -3.84 14.64
N VAL A 300 8.74 -4.12 13.34
CA VAL A 300 9.73 -5.05 12.80
C VAL A 300 10.48 -4.40 11.66
N GLU A 301 11.78 -4.21 11.84
CA GLU A 301 12.69 -3.68 10.82
C GLU A 301 13.52 -4.83 10.26
N LEU A 302 13.66 -4.89 8.94
CA LEU A 302 14.32 -5.99 8.25
C LEU A 302 15.41 -5.47 7.30
N ALA A 303 16.57 -6.13 7.31
CA ALA A 303 17.63 -5.88 6.35
C ALA A 303 17.15 -6.04 4.89
N ASN A 304 17.80 -5.36 3.94
CA ASN A 304 17.40 -5.36 2.54
C ASN A 304 17.37 -6.76 1.92
N GLY A 305 18.38 -7.58 2.19
CA GLY A 305 18.47 -8.96 1.70
C GLY A 305 17.26 -9.82 2.09
N LEU A 306 16.76 -9.66 3.32
CA LEU A 306 15.58 -10.40 3.81
C LEU A 306 14.29 -10.02 3.08
N ARG A 307 14.22 -8.77 2.60
CA ARG A 307 13.04 -8.25 1.90
C ARG A 307 13.13 -8.44 0.39
N THR A 308 14.32 -8.52 -0.19
CA THR A 308 14.50 -8.61 -1.64
C THR A 308 14.62 -10.04 -2.17
N ASP A 309 15.17 -10.96 -1.39
CA ASP A 309 15.16 -12.40 -1.70
C ASP A 309 13.75 -12.99 -1.44
N PRO A 310 13.04 -13.49 -2.48
CA PRO A 310 11.69 -14.02 -2.30
C PRO A 310 11.59 -15.22 -1.35
N ALA A 311 12.60 -16.11 -1.33
CA ALA A 311 12.58 -17.29 -0.48
C ALA A 311 12.81 -16.91 0.99
N LEU A 312 13.71 -15.96 1.25
CA LEU A 312 13.91 -15.44 2.61
C LEU A 312 12.71 -14.63 3.08
N ARG A 313 12.11 -13.80 2.23
CA ARG A 313 10.93 -12.99 2.59
C ARG A 313 9.73 -13.87 2.99
N LEU A 314 9.50 -14.98 2.28
CA LEU A 314 8.50 -15.98 2.65
C LEU A 314 8.78 -16.60 4.03
N ARG A 315 10.03 -16.99 4.31
CA ARG A 315 10.40 -17.55 5.63
C ARG A 315 10.23 -16.53 6.75
N VAL A 316 10.55 -15.25 6.49
CA VAL A 316 10.30 -14.15 7.41
C VAL A 316 8.79 -13.98 7.64
N ALA A 317 7.97 -13.97 6.58
CA ALA A 317 6.51 -13.89 6.69
C ALA A 317 5.94 -15.03 7.57
N GLU A 318 6.44 -16.25 7.41
CA GLU A 318 6.04 -17.40 8.24
C GLU A 318 6.42 -17.23 9.72
N ALA A 319 7.60 -16.66 10.00
CA ALA A 319 8.03 -16.35 11.36
C ALA A 319 7.16 -15.26 12.00
N LEU A 320 6.84 -14.19 11.25
CA LEU A 320 5.91 -13.15 11.71
C LEU A 320 4.50 -13.69 11.93
N ALA A 321 4.04 -14.63 11.10
CA ALA A 321 2.74 -15.29 11.28
C ALA A 321 2.63 -16.08 12.58
N ALA A 322 3.73 -16.46 13.23
CA ALA A 322 3.68 -17.09 14.56
C ALA A 322 3.19 -16.12 15.65
N ALA A 323 3.51 -14.83 15.53
CA ALA A 323 3.00 -13.80 16.43
C ALA A 323 1.49 -13.59 16.24
N THR A 324 1.02 -13.52 15.00
CA THR A 324 -0.41 -13.29 14.70
C THR A 324 -1.29 -14.45 15.17
N ARG A 325 -0.84 -15.70 15.00
CA ARG A 325 -1.52 -16.90 15.50
C ARG A 325 -1.67 -16.92 17.03
N SER A 326 -0.84 -16.19 17.75
CA SER A 326 -0.94 -16.09 19.21
C SER A 326 -2.02 -15.13 19.67
N TRP A 327 -2.33 -14.11 18.88
CA TRP A 327 -3.43 -13.19 19.12
C TRP A 327 -4.78 -13.83 18.77
N ALA A 328 -4.83 -14.66 17.73
CA ALA A 328 -6.03 -15.38 17.33
C ALA A 328 -6.53 -16.45 18.35
N LYS A 329 -5.73 -16.75 19.38
CA LYS A 329 -6.04 -17.76 20.42
C LYS A 329 -6.49 -17.14 21.75
N GLY A 330 -6.39 -15.82 21.90
CA GLY A 330 -6.86 -15.06 23.07
C GLY A 330 -8.25 -14.50 22.82
#